data_AF-A0A811VBF3-F1
#
_entry.id   AF-A0A811VBF3-F1
#
_cell.length_a   1.000
_cell.length_b   1.000
_cell.length_c   1.000
_cell.angle_alpha   90.00
_cell.angle_beta   90.00
_cell.angle_gamma   90.00
#
_symmetry.space_group_name_H-M   'P 1'
#
loop_
_entity.id
_entity.type
_entity.pdbx_description
1 polymer ?
#
loop_
_entity_poly.entity_id
_entity_poly.type
_entity_poly.pdbx_seq_one_letter_code
_entity_poly.pdbx_strand_id
1 'polypeptide(L)'
;MIGHRVGRYWRWCWALITPGIMTLILIYFYATYQSLTYNNVPYPNWAYALGWTITAFGVLQVPIWAVVAIVRQPGESLREKVSGAFQPVSSWGPSDPLLREQYNKDLANDNVTKDLSCWGKVKKNFSG
;
A
#
# COMPACT_ATOMS: atom_id res chain seq x y z
N MET A 1 -9.38 -3.55 -18.34
CA MET A 1 -9.13 -2.11 -18.15
C MET A 1 -10.10 -1.35 -19.05
N ILE A 2 -10.80 -0.35 -18.52
CA ILE A 2 -11.72 0.47 -19.31
C ILE A 2 -10.83 1.50 -20.03
N GLY A 3 -10.95 1.66 -21.36
CA GLY A 3 -9.99 2.37 -22.23
C GLY A 3 -9.83 3.89 -22.00
N HIS A 4 -10.12 4.40 -20.81
CA HIS A 4 -9.94 5.79 -20.41
C HIS A 4 -9.27 5.88 -19.03
N ARG A 5 -8.59 7.01 -18.76
CA ARG A 5 -7.94 7.25 -17.46
C ARG A 5 -8.99 7.56 -16.38
N VAL A 6 -8.78 7.03 -15.18
CA VAL A 6 -9.63 7.36 -14.02
C VAL A 6 -9.60 8.87 -13.74
N GLY A 7 -10.79 9.44 -13.53
CA GLY A 7 -10.98 10.87 -13.28
C GLY A 7 -10.32 11.36 -11.99
N ARG A 8 -10.19 12.69 -11.88
CA ARG A 8 -9.46 13.35 -10.78
C ARG A 8 -10.07 13.09 -9.41
N TYR A 9 -11.40 13.08 -9.31
CA TYR A 9 -12.13 12.76 -8.09
C TYR A 9 -11.70 11.42 -7.48
N TRP A 10 -11.63 10.38 -8.30
CA TRP A 10 -11.23 9.04 -7.86
C TRP A 10 -9.78 8.97 -7.36
N ARG A 11 -8.88 9.75 -7.97
CA ARG A 11 -7.47 9.83 -7.52
C ARG A 11 -7.36 10.46 -6.14
N TRP A 12 -8.08 11.56 -5.89
CA TRP A 12 -8.11 12.20 -4.57
C TRP A 12 -8.71 11.29 -3.50
N CYS A 13 -9.76 10.55 -3.88
CA CYS A 13 -10.40 9.58 -3.01
C CYS A 13 -9.39 8.54 -2.50
N TRP A 14 -8.69 7.85 -3.41
CA TRP A 14 -7.76 6.77 -3.03
C TRP A 14 -6.44 7.25 -2.44
N ALA A 15 -5.92 8.40 -2.89
CA ALA A 15 -4.61 8.87 -2.45
C ALA A 15 -4.65 9.56 -1.07
N LEU A 16 -5.73 10.24 -0.72
CA LEU A 16 -5.79 11.09 0.48
C LEU A 16 -7.00 10.83 1.37
N ILE A 17 -8.20 10.74 0.79
CA ILE A 17 -9.44 10.64 1.57
C ILE A 17 -9.54 9.28 2.27
N THR A 18 -9.35 8.18 1.54
CA THR A 18 -9.38 6.82 2.11
C THR A 18 -8.35 6.63 3.22
N PRO A 19 -7.03 6.89 3.03
CA PRO A 19 -6.08 6.71 4.12
C PRO A 19 -6.33 7.67 5.29
N GLY A 20 -6.80 8.90 5.01
CA GLY A 20 -7.15 9.87 6.05
C GLY A 20 -8.30 9.41 6.94
N ILE A 21 -9.42 9.00 6.33
CA ILE A 21 -10.59 8.48 7.07
C ILE A 21 -10.22 7.21 7.83
N MET A 22 -9.47 6.28 7.23
CA MET A 22 -9.02 5.06 7.91
C MET A 22 -8.18 5.37 9.15
N THR A 23 -7.27 6.34 9.04
CA THR A 23 -6.44 6.78 10.17
C THR A 23 -7.28 7.44 11.26
N LEU A 24 -8.25 8.28 10.89
CA LEU A 24 -9.16 8.93 11.83
C LEU A 24 -10.00 7.92 12.61
N ILE A 25 -10.57 6.92 11.92
CA ILE A 25 -11.36 5.86 12.57
C ILE A 25 -10.47 5.04 13.52
N LEU A 26 -9.23 4.71 13.11
CA LEU A 26 -8.28 3.99 13.95
C LEU A 26 -7.96 4.78 15.24
N ILE A 27 -7.65 6.07 15.12
CA ILE A 27 -7.35 6.94 16.27
C ILE A 27 -8.56 7.03 17.20
N TYR A 28 -9.75 7.22 16.64
CA TYR A 28 -10.99 7.26 17.42
C TYR A 28 -11.23 5.93 18.15
N PHE A 29 -11.05 4.80 17.48
CA PHE A 29 -11.15 3.47 18.07
C PHE A 29 -10.22 3.30 19.29
N TYR A 30 -8.95 3.71 19.17
CA TYR A 30 -8.01 3.66 20.29
C TYR A 30 -8.37 4.63 21.42
N ALA A 31 -8.82 5.85 21.09
CA ALA A 31 -9.19 6.86 22.08
C ALA A 31 -10.44 6.45 22.89
N THR A 32 -11.40 5.78 22.26
CA THR A 32 -12.64 5.32 22.91
C THR A 32 -12.58 3.87 23.38
N TYR A 33 -11.40 3.23 23.34
CA TYR A 33 -11.23 1.84 23.74
C TYR A 33 -11.50 1.68 25.24
N GLN A 34 -12.59 1.00 25.58
CA GLN A 34 -13.00 0.72 26.95
C GLN A 34 -12.86 -0.78 27.23
N SER A 35 -12.67 -1.15 28.51
CA SER A 35 -12.68 -2.55 28.92
C SER A 35 -14.06 -3.17 28.64
N LEU A 36 -14.10 -4.10 27.69
CA LEU A 36 -15.29 -4.88 27.34
C LEU A 36 -15.91 -5.54 28.60
N THR A 37 -17.09 -5.09 29.02
CA THR A 37 -17.88 -5.72 30.09
C THR A 37 -19.06 -6.48 29.50
N TYR A 38 -19.41 -7.62 30.09
CA TYR A 38 -20.56 -8.40 29.68
C TYR A 38 -21.42 -8.73 30.90
N ASN A 39 -22.69 -8.34 30.88
CA ASN A 39 -23.60 -8.44 32.02
C ASN A 39 -23.05 -7.81 33.32
N ASN A 40 -22.40 -6.65 33.23
CA ASN A 40 -21.71 -5.98 34.35
C ASN A 40 -20.54 -6.79 34.96
N VAL A 41 -20.07 -7.85 34.32
CA VAL A 41 -18.87 -8.61 34.72
C VAL A 41 -17.72 -8.20 33.79
N PRO A 42 -16.54 -7.84 34.34
CA PRO A 42 -15.36 -7.55 33.52
C PRO A 42 -14.89 -8.82 32.80
N TYR A 43 -14.50 -8.68 31.53
CA TYR A 43 -13.88 -9.79 30.81
C TYR A 43 -12.60 -10.23 31.52
N PRO A 44 -12.33 -11.55 31.62
CA PRO A 44 -11.14 -12.04 32.27
C PRO A 44 -9.88 -11.73 31.43
N ASN A 45 -8.75 -11.50 32.09
CA ASN A 45 -7.49 -11.09 31.44
C ASN A 45 -7.00 -12.06 30.36
N TRP A 46 -7.29 -13.36 30.49
CA TRP A 46 -6.91 -14.36 29.48
C TRP A 46 -7.64 -14.12 28.14
N ALA A 47 -8.88 -13.63 28.17
CA ALA A 47 -9.65 -13.37 26.96
C ALA A 47 -9.12 -12.13 26.22
N TYR A 48 -8.69 -11.09 26.95
CA TYR A 48 -7.97 -9.97 26.35
C TYR A 48 -6.65 -10.41 25.73
N ALA A 49 -5.88 -11.26 26.42
CA ALA A 49 -4.64 -11.80 25.88
C ALA A 49 -4.90 -12.54 24.55
N LEU A 50 -5.94 -13.38 24.48
CA LEU A 50 -6.31 -14.05 23.23
C LEU A 50 -6.67 -13.06 22.12
N GLY A 51 -7.50 -12.05 22.40
CA GLY A 51 -7.86 -11.03 21.40
C GLY A 51 -6.64 -10.28 20.84
N TRP A 52 -5.72 -9.87 21.71
CA TRP A 52 -4.49 -9.21 21.30
C TRP A 52 -3.53 -10.14 20.55
N THR A 53 -3.44 -11.42 20.90
CA THR A 53 -2.61 -12.37 20.15
C THR A 53 -3.12 -12.61 18.72
N ILE A 54 -4.44 -12.74 18.53
CA ILE A 54 -5.04 -12.89 17.19
C ILE A 54 -4.79 -11.62 16.36
N THR A 55 -4.97 -10.45 16.99
CA THR A 55 -4.71 -9.15 16.35
C THR A 55 -3.24 -9.02 15.95
N ALA A 56 -2.32 -9.33 16.86
CA ALA A 56 -0.88 -9.33 16.61
C ALA A 56 -0.52 -10.29 15.47
N PHE A 57 -1.06 -11.50 15.44
CA PHE A 57 -0.80 -12.47 14.38
C PHE A 57 -1.23 -11.94 13.00
N GLY A 58 -2.42 -11.37 12.89
CA GLY A 58 -2.91 -10.79 11.65
C GLY A 58 -2.05 -9.62 11.15
N VAL A 59 -1.66 -8.72 12.07
CA VAL A 59 -0.81 -7.56 11.75
C VAL A 59 0.61 -7.98 11.40
N LEU A 60 1.17 -8.96 12.11
CA LEU A 60 2.56 -9.44 11.97
C LEU A 60 2.77 -10.24 10.67
N GLN A 61 1.72 -10.83 10.11
CA GLN A 61 1.78 -11.51 8.81
C GLN A 61 2.28 -10.57 7.70
N VAL A 62 1.81 -9.30 7.67
CA VAL A 62 2.20 -8.31 6.65
C VAL A 62 3.72 -8.03 6.64
N PRO A 63 4.37 -7.64 7.76
CA PRO A 63 5.80 -7.42 7.79
C PRO A 63 6.61 -8.71 7.58
N ILE A 64 6.13 -9.90 8.00
CA ILE A 64 6.80 -11.17 7.67
C ILE A 64 6.95 -11.30 6.15
N TRP A 65 5.84 -11.18 5.41
CA TRP A 65 5.88 -11.32 3.96
C TRP A 65 6.68 -10.20 3.29
N ALA A 66 6.65 -8.99 3.83
CA ALA A 66 7.50 -7.90 3.36
C ALA A 66 8.99 -8.23 3.52
N VAL A 67 9.42 -8.75 4.67
CA VAL A 67 10.81 -9.18 4.90
C VAL A 67 11.19 -10.33 3.99
N VAL A 68 10.32 -11.34 3.85
CA VAL A 68 10.56 -12.46 2.92
C VAL A 68 10.71 -11.97 1.49
N ALA A 69 9.88 -11.01 1.04
CA ALA A 69 9.99 -10.40 -0.27
C ALA A 69 11.32 -9.67 -0.46
N ILE A 70 11.77 -8.89 0.53
CA ILE A 70 13.04 -8.15 0.48
C ILE A 70 14.24 -9.12 0.45
N VAL A 71 14.25 -10.15 1.30
CA VAL A 71 15.36 -11.11 1.38
C VAL A 71 15.50 -11.91 0.08
N ARG A 72 14.38 -12.21 -0.59
CA ARG A 72 14.35 -12.91 -1.88
C ARG A 72 14.76 -12.05 -3.07
N GLN A 73 14.85 -10.72 -2.94
CA GLN A 73 15.31 -9.87 -4.05
C GLN A 73 16.82 -10.04 -4.29
N PRO A 74 17.25 -10.15 -5.56
CA PRO A 74 18.66 -10.13 -5.92
C PRO A 74 19.23 -8.71 -5.70
N GLY A 75 20.33 -8.62 -4.95
CA GLY A 75 21.03 -7.36 -4.66
C GLY A 75 22.09 -7.54 -3.60
N GLU A 76 23.17 -6.75 -3.64
CA GLU A 76 24.26 -6.82 -2.65
C GLU A 76 23.97 -5.94 -1.44
N SER A 77 23.33 -4.78 -1.66
CA SER A 77 22.97 -3.85 -0.59
C SER A 77 21.51 -3.99 -0.14
N LEU A 78 21.25 -3.78 1.15
CA LEU A 78 19.88 -3.75 1.69
C LEU A 78 19.01 -2.68 1.01
N ARG A 79 19.61 -1.56 0.61
CA ARG A 79 18.89 -0.47 -0.06
C ARG A 79 18.40 -0.87 -1.45
N GLU A 80 19.20 -1.61 -2.20
CA GLU A 80 18.79 -2.15 -3.51
C GLU A 80 17.72 -3.20 -3.36
N LYS A 81 17.83 -4.11 -2.38
CA LYS A 81 16.80 -5.12 -2.11
C LYS A 81 15.46 -4.50 -1.73
N VAL A 82 15.47 -3.47 -0.88
CA VAL A 82 14.25 -2.75 -0.50
C VAL A 82 13.67 -2.02 -1.72
N SER A 83 14.50 -1.29 -2.48
CA SER A 83 14.05 -0.60 -3.69
C SER A 83 13.47 -1.57 -4.73
N GLY A 84 14.10 -2.73 -4.92
CA GLY A 84 13.64 -3.79 -5.81
C GLY A 84 12.34 -4.45 -5.34
N ALA A 85 12.14 -4.60 -4.02
CA ALA A 85 10.91 -5.15 -3.47
C ALA A 85 9.68 -4.26 -3.71
N PHE A 86 9.88 -2.94 -3.84
CA PHE A 86 8.81 -2.00 -4.20
C PHE A 86 8.64 -1.81 -5.71
N GLN A 87 9.41 -2.50 -6.54
CA GLN A 87 9.26 -2.47 -7.99
C GLN A 87 8.35 -3.60 -8.49
N PRO A 88 7.61 -3.37 -9.58
CA PRO A 88 6.80 -4.41 -10.20
C PRO A 88 7.69 -5.53 -10.75
N VAL A 89 7.15 -6.75 -10.79
CA VAL A 89 7.87 -7.93 -11.30
C VAL A 89 8.18 -7.77 -12.80
N SER A 90 9.27 -8.36 -13.30
CA SER A 90 9.68 -8.20 -14.71
C SER A 90 8.68 -8.74 -15.74
N SER A 91 7.88 -9.75 -15.36
CA SER A 91 6.79 -10.28 -16.18
C SER A 91 5.49 -9.45 -16.08
N TRP A 92 5.49 -8.35 -15.32
CA TRP A 92 4.30 -7.53 -15.13
C TRP A 92 4.03 -6.67 -16.37
N GLY A 93 2.82 -6.80 -16.93
CA GLY A 93 2.38 -6.04 -18.10
C GLY A 93 1.22 -6.71 -18.85
N PRO A 94 0.71 -6.09 -19.92
CA PRO A 94 -0.30 -6.70 -20.78
C PRO A 94 0.22 -7.99 -21.42
N SER A 95 -0.62 -9.03 -21.51
CA SER A 95 -0.25 -10.31 -22.15
C SER A 95 -0.18 -10.23 -23.68
N ASP A 96 -0.96 -9.31 -24.29
CA ASP A 96 -1.00 -9.10 -25.73
C ASP A 96 0.30 -8.43 -26.23
N PRO A 97 1.00 -9.01 -27.24
CA PRO A 97 2.23 -8.46 -27.78
C PRO A 97 2.14 -6.99 -28.21
N LEU A 98 1.04 -6.59 -28.88
CA LEU A 98 0.90 -5.23 -29.42
C LEU A 98 0.68 -4.20 -28.30
N LEU A 99 -0.14 -4.55 -27.32
CA LEU A 99 -0.38 -3.70 -26.14
C LEU A 99 0.88 -3.61 -25.27
N ARG A 100 1.69 -4.67 -25.21
CA ARG A 100 2.94 -4.67 -24.46
C ARG A 100 3.98 -3.76 -25.09
N GLU A 101 4.07 -3.69 -26.41
CA GLU A 101 4.92 -2.72 -27.10
C GLU A 101 4.48 -1.28 -26.85
N GLN A 102 3.17 -1.00 -26.91
CA GLN A 102 2.63 0.33 -26.60
C GLN A 102 2.94 0.72 -25.15
N TYR A 103 2.70 -0.19 -24.21
CA TYR A 103 3.00 -0.01 -22.79
C TYR A 103 4.49 0.29 -22.54
N ASN A 104 5.41 -0.41 -23.22
CA ASN A 104 6.84 -0.17 -23.10
C ASN A 104 7.25 1.21 -23.65
N LYS A 105 6.62 1.68 -24.74
CA LYS A 105 6.85 3.04 -25.28
C LYS A 105 6.38 4.11 -24.28
N ASP A 106 5.23 3.91 -23.64
CA ASP A 106 4.71 4.82 -22.62
C ASP A 106 5.64 4.88 -21.39
N LEU A 107 6.14 3.73 -20.93
CA LEU A 107 7.12 3.68 -19.84
C LEU A 107 8.42 4.41 -20.17
N ALA A 108 8.92 4.29 -21.41
CA ALA A 108 10.12 5.01 -21.84
C ALA A 108 9.91 6.53 -21.78
N ASN A 109 8.76 7.01 -22.25
CA ASN A 109 8.38 8.43 -22.17
C ASN A 109 8.24 8.91 -20.72
N ASP A 110 7.64 8.10 -19.83
CA ASP A 110 7.51 8.43 -18.41
C ASP A 110 8.87 8.48 -17.69
N ASN A 111 9.83 7.63 -18.07
CA ASN A 111 11.18 7.66 -17.52
C ASN A 111 11.96 8.90 -17.96
N VAL A 112 11.77 9.40 -19.19
CA VAL A 112 12.30 10.71 -19.61
C VAL A 112 11.70 11.83 -18.75
N THR A 113 10.43 11.72 -18.41
CA THR A 113 9.75 12.68 -17.51
C THR A 113 10.20 12.54 -16.05
N LYS A 114 10.83 11.42 -15.65
CA LYS A 114 11.24 11.19 -14.25
C LYS A 114 12.36 12.09 -13.77
N ASP A 115 13.11 12.71 -14.67
CA ASP A 115 14.18 13.67 -14.35
C ASP A 115 13.63 14.99 -13.77
N LEU A 116 12.32 15.24 -13.90
CA LEU A 116 11.63 16.34 -13.23
C LEU A 116 11.32 16.01 -11.74
N SER A 117 11.51 17.01 -10.88
CA SER A 117 11.32 16.96 -9.41
C SER A 117 10.07 16.16 -8.96
N CYS A 118 10.20 15.40 -7.87
CA CYS A 118 9.14 14.55 -7.30
C CYS A 118 7.81 15.31 -7.05
N TRP A 119 7.91 16.58 -6.63
CA TRP A 119 6.76 17.47 -6.44
C TRP A 119 6.07 17.85 -7.76
N GLY A 120 6.82 17.93 -8.86
CA GLY A 120 6.27 18.10 -10.20
C GLY A 120 5.45 16.90 -10.65
N LYS A 121 5.82 15.68 -10.26
CA LYS A 121 5.06 14.44 -10.56
C LYS A 121 3.74 14.38 -9.83
N VAL A 122 3.77 14.71 -8.53
CA VAL A 122 2.55 14.86 -7.72
C VAL A 122 1.65 15.89 -8.39
N LYS A 123 2.17 17.09 -8.68
CA LYS A 123 1.40 18.15 -9.33
C LYS A 123 0.84 17.73 -10.70
N LYS A 124 1.59 17.03 -11.55
CA LYS A 124 1.13 16.56 -12.88
C LYS A 124 0.06 15.47 -12.78
N ASN A 125 0.24 14.49 -11.87
CA ASN A 125 -0.75 13.44 -11.63
C ASN A 125 -2.07 13.98 -11.07
N PHE A 126 -2.02 15.09 -10.34
CA PHE A 126 -3.20 15.74 -9.77
C PHE A 126 -3.77 16.88 -10.64
N SER A 127 -2.97 17.55 -11.48
CA SER A 127 -3.41 18.71 -12.29
C SER A 127 -3.90 18.37 -13.70
N GLY A 128 -3.59 17.17 -14.22
CA GLY A 128 -3.96 16.76 -15.59
C GLY A 128 -3.05 17.35 -16.64
#